data_AF-A0A8I1AW14-F1
#
_entry.id   AF-A0A8I1AW14-F1
#
_cell.length_a   1.000
_cell.length_b   1.000
_cell.length_c   1.000
_cell.angle_alpha   90.00
_cell.angle_beta   90.00
_cell.angle_gamma   90.00
#
_symmetry.space_group_name_H-M   'P 1'
#
loop_
_entity.id
_entity.type
_entity.pdbx_description
1 polymer ?
#
loop_
_entity_poly.entity_id
_entity_poly.type
_entity_poly.pdbx_seq_one_letter_code
_entity_poly.pdbx_strand_id
1 'polypeptide(L)'
;MTRIDHTQGTDNVLLDLGFDDAKELSAKAALALKLNELIDQRGLSQIAAAAITGMTQPKVSQVRRYKLQNISLERLMQALVSLDQRVEIVVQPARRAHAPGITVAA
;
A
#
# COMPACT_ATOMS: atom_id res chain seq x y z
N MET A 1 17.14 -11.17 36.61
CA MET A 1 16.66 -10.16 35.65
C MET A 1 17.19 -10.54 34.28
N THR A 2 16.41 -11.29 33.51
CA THR A 2 16.81 -11.77 32.18
C THR A 2 16.04 -10.95 31.17
N ARG A 3 16.73 -10.09 30.42
CA ARG A 3 16.13 -9.30 29.33
C ARG A 3 15.80 -10.25 28.19
N ILE A 4 14.54 -10.28 27.80
CA ILE A 4 14.06 -10.98 26.62
C ILE A 4 14.16 -9.96 25.49
N ASP A 5 15.18 -10.09 24.65
CA ASP A 5 15.30 -9.30 23.42
C ASP A 5 14.23 -9.81 22.44
N HIS A 6 13.10 -9.11 22.40
CA HIS A 6 12.09 -9.31 21.37
C HIS A 6 12.68 -8.83 20.05
N THR A 7 13.17 -9.78 19.24
CA THR A 7 13.42 -9.56 17.81
C THR A 7 12.08 -9.22 17.18
N GLN A 8 11.82 -7.92 17.02
CA GLN A 8 10.66 -7.40 16.33
C GLN A 8 10.68 -7.99 14.92
N GLY A 9 9.77 -8.93 14.66
CA GLY A 9 9.66 -9.60 13.38
C GLY A 9 9.59 -8.54 12.28
N THR A 10 10.51 -8.63 11.31
CA THR A 10 10.39 -7.88 10.07
C THR A 10 9.11 -8.37 9.41
N ASP A 11 8.03 -7.61 9.58
CA ASP A 11 6.68 -7.91 9.11
C ASP A 11 6.56 -7.72 7.59
N ASN A 12 7.58 -8.17 6.86
CA ASN A 12 7.67 -8.02 5.42
C ASN A 12 8.32 -9.27 4.82
N VAL A 13 7.54 -10.35 4.88
CA VAL A 13 7.79 -11.65 4.21
C VAL A 13 8.02 -11.53 2.70
N LEU A 14 7.82 -10.34 2.10
CA LEU A 14 8.03 -10.07 0.66
C LEU A 14 9.42 -9.52 0.32
N LEU A 15 10.24 -9.10 1.29
CA LEU A 15 11.57 -8.53 1.01
C LEU A 15 12.63 -9.58 0.65
N ASP A 16 12.38 -10.87 0.92
CA ASP A 16 13.37 -11.95 0.77
C ASP A 16 13.40 -12.58 -0.64
N LEU A 17 12.58 -12.07 -1.57
CA LEU A 17 12.49 -12.54 -2.94
C LEU A 17 12.99 -11.44 -3.88
N GLY A 18 14.29 -11.47 -4.18
CA GLY A 18 15.03 -10.48 -4.98
C GLY A 18 14.55 -10.33 -6.44
N PHE A 19 13.37 -9.74 -6.62
CA PHE A 19 12.88 -9.22 -7.88
C PHE A 19 12.74 -7.70 -7.75
N ASP A 20 13.15 -6.94 -8.76
CA ASP A 20 12.92 -5.50 -8.82
C ASP A 20 11.41 -5.15 -8.63
N ASP A 21 10.53 -6.08 -8.99
CA ASP A 21 9.08 -6.03 -8.78
C ASP A 21 8.62 -6.19 -7.32
N ALA A 22 9.42 -6.80 -6.44
CA ALA A 22 9.02 -7.08 -5.05
C ALA A 22 8.84 -5.79 -4.23
N LYS A 23 9.65 -4.77 -4.51
CA LYS A 23 9.57 -3.46 -3.84
C LYS A 23 8.38 -2.65 -4.32
N GLU A 24 8.10 -2.64 -5.63
CA GLU A 24 6.91 -1.99 -6.17
C GLU A 24 5.63 -2.70 -5.69
N LEU A 25 5.64 -4.03 -5.64
CA LEU A 25 4.54 -4.82 -5.10
C LEU A 25 4.31 -4.51 -3.61
N SER A 26 5.37 -4.31 -2.84
CA SER A 26 5.29 -3.91 -1.43
C SER A 26 4.65 -2.52 -1.27
N ALA A 27 5.03 -1.54 -2.10
CA ALA A 27 4.43 -0.21 -2.05
C ALA A 27 2.95 -0.22 -2.46
N LYS A 28 2.60 -0.95 -3.54
CA LYS A 28 1.20 -1.13 -3.94
C LYS A 28 0.37 -1.81 -2.86
N ALA A 29 0.91 -2.86 -2.23
CA ALA A 29 0.22 -3.57 -1.15
C ALA A 29 -0.04 -2.66 0.05
N ALA A 30 0.95 -1.85 0.45
CA ALA A 30 0.80 -0.90 1.55
C ALA A 30 -0.26 0.19 1.26
N LEU A 31 -0.27 0.76 0.05
CA LEU A 31 -1.33 1.71 -0.34
C LEU A 31 -2.71 1.04 -0.41
N ALA A 32 -2.78 -0.18 -0.95
CA ALA A 32 -4.03 -0.93 -1.03
C ALA A 32 -4.59 -1.29 0.35
N LEU A 33 -3.72 -1.59 1.33
CA LEU A 33 -4.10 -1.81 2.71
C LEU A 33 -4.75 -0.55 3.30
N LYS A 34 -4.07 0.60 3.24
CA LYS A 34 -4.62 1.90 3.72
C LYS A 34 -5.94 2.24 3.05
N LEU A 35 -6.07 1.98 1.74
CA LEU A 35 -7.30 2.21 0.99
C LEU A 35 -8.44 1.28 1.45
N ASN A 36 -8.15 0.00 1.66
CA ASN A 36 -9.15 -0.97 2.13
C ASN A 36 -9.64 -0.66 3.53
N GLU A 37 -8.73 -0.30 4.45
CA GLU A 37 -9.07 0.16 5.81
C GLU A 37 -9.99 1.37 5.77
N LEU A 38 -9.71 2.34 4.91
CA LEU A 38 -10.53 3.55 4.76
C LEU A 38 -11.92 3.25 4.19
N ILE A 39 -12.01 2.33 3.23
CA ILE A 39 -13.30 1.83 2.71
C ILE A 39 -14.12 1.17 3.81
N ASP A 40 -13.47 0.34 4.66
CA ASP A 40 -14.13 -0.35 5.77
C ASP A 40 -14.57 0.62 6.87
N GLN A 41 -13.70 1.54 7.28
CA GLN A 41 -13.98 2.56 8.30
C GLN A 41 -15.15 3.47 7.90
N ARG A 42 -15.26 3.79 6.61
CA ARG A 42 -16.37 4.61 6.07
C ARG A 42 -17.62 3.77 5.72
N GLY A 43 -17.58 2.45 5.89
CA GLY A 43 -18.71 1.56 5.57
C GLY A 43 -19.11 1.59 4.08
N LEU A 44 -18.17 1.84 3.18
CA LEU A 44 -18.47 2.03 1.77
C LEU A 44 -18.68 0.68 1.06
N SER A 45 -19.76 0.59 0.29
CA SER A 45 -19.93 -0.49 -0.68
C SER A 45 -18.89 -0.37 -1.81
N GLN A 46 -18.63 -1.46 -2.54
CA GLN A 46 -17.73 -1.41 -3.69
C GLN A 46 -18.19 -0.42 -4.77
N ILE A 47 -19.52 -0.25 -4.92
CA ILE A 47 -20.10 0.69 -5.89
C ILE A 47 -19.90 2.13 -5.43
N ALA A 48 -20.10 2.42 -4.14
CA ALA A 48 -19.86 3.75 -3.58
C ALA A 48 -18.37 4.12 -3.65
N ALA A 49 -17.48 3.19 -3.27
CA ALA A 49 -16.04 3.40 -3.41
C ALA A 49 -15.61 3.60 -4.87
N ALA A 50 -16.22 2.87 -5.82
CA ALA A 50 -15.99 3.07 -7.25
C ALA A 50 -16.38 4.48 -7.71
N ALA A 51 -17.54 4.98 -7.27
CA ALA A 51 -18.01 6.33 -7.58
C ALA A 51 -17.07 7.41 -7.02
N ILE A 52 -16.65 7.29 -5.76
CA ILE A 52 -15.77 8.27 -5.10
C ILE A 52 -14.37 8.28 -5.72
N THR A 53 -13.77 7.09 -5.90
CA THR A 53 -12.40 6.97 -6.42
C THR A 53 -12.30 7.07 -7.94
N GLY A 54 -13.44 7.19 -8.63
CA GLY A 54 -13.57 7.13 -10.09
C GLY A 54 -13.13 5.79 -10.71
N MET A 55 -12.92 4.75 -9.91
CA MET A 55 -12.54 3.41 -10.38
C MET A 55 -13.78 2.67 -10.88
N THR A 56 -13.60 1.67 -11.74
CA THR A 56 -14.71 0.75 -12.02
C THR A 56 -14.92 -0.18 -10.82
N GLN A 57 -16.15 -0.64 -10.59
CA GLN A 57 -16.42 -1.62 -9.52
C GLN A 57 -15.53 -2.88 -9.60
N PRO A 58 -15.24 -3.47 -10.79
CA PRO A 58 -14.27 -4.56 -10.90
C PRO A 58 -12.87 -4.20 -10.41
N LYS A 59 -12.37 -2.98 -10.70
CA LYS A 59 -11.07 -2.51 -10.20
C LYS A 59 -11.07 -2.33 -8.68
N VAL A 60 -12.15 -1.79 -8.11
CA VAL A 60 -12.29 -1.72 -6.64
C VAL A 60 -12.29 -3.12 -6.03
N SER A 61 -13.00 -4.08 -6.63
CA SER A 61 -13.02 -5.48 -6.19
C SER A 61 -11.63 -6.13 -6.26
N GLN A 62 -10.83 -5.81 -7.28
CA GLN A 62 -9.43 -6.26 -7.39
C GLN A 62 -8.57 -5.70 -6.25
N VAL A 63 -8.68 -4.40 -5.95
CA VAL A 63 -7.96 -3.76 -4.81
C VAL A 63 -8.37 -4.40 -3.48
N ARG A 64 -9.67 -4.61 -3.26
CA ARG A 64 -10.20 -5.29 -2.05
C ARG A 64 -9.65 -6.70 -1.85
N ARG A 65 -9.24 -7.36 -2.94
CA ARG A 65 -8.69 -8.73 -2.95
C ARG A 65 -7.17 -8.75 -3.16
N TYR A 66 -6.49 -7.62 -3.07
CA TYR A 66 -5.05 -7.47 -3.30
C TYR A 66 -4.58 -8.03 -4.66
N LYS A 67 -5.44 -8.01 -5.68
CA LYS A 67 -5.11 -8.37 -7.07
C LYS A 67 -4.60 -7.13 -7.81
N LEU A 68 -3.37 -6.74 -7.51
CA LEU A 68 -2.82 -5.42 -7.87
C LEU A 68 -2.02 -5.39 -9.19
N GLN A 69 -1.90 -6.51 -9.91
CA GLN A 69 -1.06 -6.62 -11.10
C GLN A 69 -1.43 -5.57 -12.17
N ASN A 70 -2.72 -5.29 -12.33
CA ASN A 70 -3.25 -4.33 -13.31
C ASN A 70 -3.68 -2.99 -12.67
N ILE A 71 -3.21 -2.70 -11.45
CA ILE A 71 -3.47 -1.45 -10.74
C ILE A 71 -2.16 -0.70 -10.60
N SER A 72 -2.09 0.52 -11.15
CA SER A 72 -0.90 1.36 -11.02
C SER A 72 -0.79 1.96 -9.60
N LEU A 73 0.45 2.27 -9.19
CA LEU A 73 0.70 2.97 -7.93
C LEU A 73 0.00 4.34 -7.89
N GLU A 74 0.08 5.09 -9.01
CA GLU A 74 -0.65 6.36 -9.20
C GLU A 74 -2.14 6.21 -8.92
N ARG A 75 -2.75 5.11 -9.37
CA ARG A 75 -4.18 4.93 -9.19
C ARG A 75 -4.57 4.72 -7.73
N LEU A 76 -3.74 4.01 -6.97
CA LEU A 76 -3.94 3.83 -5.53
C LEU A 76 -3.78 5.17 -4.78
N MET A 77 -2.78 5.97 -5.16
CA MET A 77 -2.58 7.31 -4.60
C MET A 77 -3.77 8.23 -4.89
N GLN A 78 -4.25 8.29 -6.12
CA GLN A 78 -5.44 9.09 -6.46
C GLN A 78 -6.69 8.63 -5.72
N ALA A 79 -6.90 7.32 -5.56
CA ALA A 79 -8.03 6.79 -4.81
C ALA A 79 -8.00 7.21 -3.33
N LEU A 80 -6.81 7.25 -2.71
CA LEU A 80 -6.63 7.78 -1.36
C LEU A 80 -6.95 9.28 -1.30
N VAL A 81 -6.47 10.07 -2.27
CA VAL A 81 -6.78 11.51 -2.36
C VAL A 81 -8.28 11.77 -2.52
N SER A 82 -8.97 10.96 -3.35
CA SER A 82 -10.44 11.01 -3.49
C SER A 82 -11.20 10.68 -2.20
N LEU A 83 -10.55 10.03 -1.24
CA LEU A 83 -11.07 9.76 0.10
C LEU A 83 -10.42 10.68 1.14
N ASP A 84 -10.13 11.92 0.76
CA ASP A 84 -9.64 13.00 1.62
C ASP A 84 -8.30 12.70 2.32
N GLN A 85 -7.51 11.76 1.79
CA GLN A 85 -6.17 11.50 2.30
C GLN A 85 -5.15 12.42 1.65
N ARG A 86 -4.17 12.87 2.43
CA ARG A 86 -3.00 13.57 1.90
C ARG A 86 -1.92 12.56 1.54
N VAL A 87 -1.45 12.58 0.30
CA VAL A 87 -0.31 11.78 -0.16
C VAL A 87 0.90 12.70 -0.33
N GLU A 88 1.99 12.39 0.37
CA GLU A 88 3.29 13.07 0.24
C GLU A 88 4.32 12.10 -0.35
N ILE A 89 5.10 12.57 -1.34
CA ILE A 89 6.16 11.78 -1.97
C ILE A 89 7.50 12.42 -1.59
N VAL A 90 8.32 11.65 -0.85
CA VAL A 90 9.64 12.09 -0.41
C VAL A 90 10.71 11.29 -1.15
N VAL A 91 11.57 11.99 -1.90
CA VAL A 91 12.71 11.40 -2.61
C VAL A 91 13.99 11.73 -1.87
N GLN A 92 14.79 10.72 -1.55
CA GLN A 92 15.99 10.86 -0.74
C GLN A 92 17.09 9.87 -1.22
N PRO A 93 18.39 10.21 -1.08
CA PRO A 93 19.47 9.32 -1.50
C PRO A 93 19.46 7.99 -0.75
N ALA A 94 19.65 6.88 -1.48
CA ALA A 94 19.78 5.56 -0.86
C ALA A 94 21.05 5.49 0.01
N ARG A 95 20.94 4.86 1.18
CA ARG A 95 22.04 4.67 2.16
C ARG A 95 22.06 3.23 2.63
N ARG A 96 23.12 2.77 3.29
CA ARG A 96 23.19 1.39 3.83
C ARG A 96 21.98 0.99 4.68
N ALA A 97 21.38 1.93 5.41
CA ALA A 97 20.17 1.70 6.20
C ALA A 97 18.87 1.77 5.39
N HIS A 98 18.88 2.35 4.19
CA HIS A 98 17.72 2.55 3.31
C HIS A 98 18.12 2.19 1.88
N ALA A 99 17.95 0.92 1.53
CA ALA A 99 18.25 0.44 0.18
C ALA A 99 17.38 1.15 -0.87
N PRO A 100 17.83 1.24 -2.14
CA PRO A 100 17.02 1.79 -3.22
C PRO A 100 15.65 1.10 -3.30
N GLY A 101 14.57 1.87 -3.37
CA GLY A 101 13.22 1.31 -3.41
C GLY A 101 12.13 2.34 -3.18
N ILE A 102 10.89 1.91 -3.38
CA ILE A 102 9.69 2.68 -3.03
C ILE A 102 9.15 2.10 -1.73
N THR A 103 8.92 2.95 -0.75
CA THR A 103 8.33 2.57 0.53
C THR A 103 7.16 3.49 0.84
N VAL A 104 6.20 2.98 1.61
CA VAL A 104 5.06 3.74 2.11
C VAL A 104 5.23 3.81 3.62
N ALA A 105 5.19 5.01 4.18
CA ALA A 105 5.25 5.19 5.62
C ALA A 105 4.03 4.53 6.28
N ALA A 106 4.29 3.80 7.38
CA ALA A 106 3.24 3.22 8.21
C ALA A 106 2.41 4.33 8.85
#